data_AF-A0A4Y4XPC1-F1
#
_entry.id   AF-A0A4Y4XPC1-F1
#
_cell.length_a   1.000
_cell.length_b   1.000
_cell.length_c   1.000
_cell.angle_alpha   90.00
_cell.angle_beta   90.00
_cell.angle_gamma   90.00
#
_symmetry.space_group_name_H-M   'P 1'
#
loop_
_entity.id
_entity.type
_entity.pdbx_description
1 polymer ?
#
loop_
_entity_poly.entity_id
_entity_poly.type
_entity_poly.pdbx_seq_one_letter_code
_entity_poly.pdbx_strand_id
1 'polypeptide(L)'
;MNTNFEQLRKQELELRKLLEELDTLPQTPQIKLQKQKIQTYIDKITPSILSGFNQKFKEITEKLSNEFEKEPPKPTPLKEPQTTPTPCKDLVVSTPKDKTYITYHNNANKVNLGKLSEREANLLFAIFQRLKDQGNTLIRFEPQDLKRMLNIDISNERLSEVVIKLWDSIKTADFWKISETETSIIQENYMLFSRCKIELNKPSKDLKYLEIQLNDNYQYLLNNLGMGQYTSFNLLEFQRVRGKYAKTLYRLLKQYKSTG
;
A
#
# COMPACT_ATOMS: atom_id res chain seq x y z
N MET A 1 -24.24 2.88 -13.50
CA MET A 1 -23.09 3.80 -13.44
C MET A 1 -23.58 5.13 -12.94
N ASN A 2 -22.95 5.73 -11.92
CA ASN A 2 -23.42 6.97 -11.31
C ASN A 2 -23.03 8.16 -12.20
N THR A 3 -23.91 8.53 -13.15
CA THR A 3 -23.71 9.55 -14.20
C THR A 3 -23.29 10.91 -13.65
N ASN A 4 -23.66 11.20 -12.40
CA ASN A 4 -23.35 12.44 -11.70
C ASN A 4 -21.85 12.59 -11.35
N PHE A 5 -21.15 11.49 -11.00
CA PHE A 5 -19.72 11.55 -10.63
C PHE A 5 -18.82 11.93 -11.80
N GLU A 6 -18.99 11.27 -12.96
CA GLU A 6 -18.17 11.55 -14.15
C GLU A 6 -18.39 12.97 -14.67
N GLN A 7 -19.63 13.47 -14.59
CA GLN A 7 -19.98 14.84 -14.95
C GLN A 7 -19.31 15.87 -14.02
N LEU A 8 -19.40 15.69 -12.70
CA LEU A 8 -18.75 16.56 -11.72
C LEU A 8 -17.22 16.55 -11.87
N ARG A 9 -16.62 15.38 -12.14
CA ARG A 9 -15.18 15.25 -12.37
C ARG A 9 -14.72 15.99 -13.63
N LYS A 10 -15.49 15.87 -14.73
CA LYS A 10 -15.21 16.61 -15.97
C LYS A 10 -15.29 18.12 -15.73
N GLN A 11 -16.31 18.55 -15.00
CA GLN A 11 -16.50 19.96 -14.64
C GLN A 11 -15.36 20.49 -13.75
N GLU A 12 -14.88 19.72 -12.77
CA GLU A 12 -13.72 20.10 -11.94
C GLU A 12 -12.45 20.28 -12.80
N LEU A 13 -12.21 19.38 -13.76
CA LEU A 13 -11.06 19.45 -14.65
C LEU A 13 -11.09 20.71 -15.53
N GLU A 14 -12.25 21.07 -16.07
CA GLU A 14 -12.44 22.29 -16.87
C GLU A 14 -12.21 23.56 -16.01
N LEU A 15 -12.71 23.59 -14.78
CA LEU A 15 -12.49 24.71 -13.85
C LEU A 15 -11.01 24.87 -13.46
N ARG A 16 -10.26 23.76 -13.32
CA ARG A 16 -8.82 23.80 -13.05
C ARG A 16 -8.03 24.36 -14.24
N LYS A 17 -8.41 23.99 -15.48
CA LYS A 17 -7.82 24.58 -16.69
C LYS A 17 -8.08 26.09 -16.77
N LEU A 18 -9.30 26.53 -16.43
CA LEU A 18 -9.62 27.96 -16.36
C LEU A 18 -8.77 28.70 -15.31
N LEU A 19 -8.45 28.09 -14.17
CA LEU A 19 -7.52 28.69 -13.20
C LEU A 19 -6.11 28.85 -13.80
N GLU A 20 -5.59 27.83 -14.48
CA GLU A 20 -4.30 27.88 -15.15
C GLU A 20 -4.26 28.98 -16.24
N GLU A 21 -5.33 29.15 -17.01
CA GLU A 21 -5.46 30.24 -17.98
C GLU A 21 -5.45 31.62 -17.30
N LEU A 22 -6.18 31.78 -16.20
CA LEU A 22 -6.19 33.02 -15.41
C LEU A 22 -4.83 33.32 -14.73
N ASP A 23 -3.99 32.31 -14.52
CA ASP A 23 -2.60 32.48 -14.04
C ASP A 23 -1.71 33.16 -15.07
N THR A 24 -2.00 33.01 -16.37
CA THR A 24 -1.24 33.64 -17.46
C THR A 24 -1.58 35.11 -17.69
N LEU A 25 -2.71 35.59 -17.15
CA LEU A 25 -3.18 36.97 -17.33
C LEU A 25 -2.56 37.94 -16.31
N PRO A 26 -2.54 39.26 -16.60
CA PRO A 26 -2.13 40.28 -15.63
C PRO A 26 -2.98 40.21 -14.35
N GLN A 27 -2.34 40.15 -13.18
CA GLN A 27 -2.98 39.88 -11.89
C GLN A 27 -3.72 41.09 -11.30
N THR A 28 -4.72 41.58 -12.02
CA THR A 28 -5.59 42.67 -11.57
C THR A 28 -6.52 42.21 -10.43
N PRO A 29 -7.07 43.14 -9.63
CA PRO A 29 -8.03 42.81 -8.56
C PRO A 29 -9.23 41.99 -9.07
N GLN A 30 -9.66 42.23 -10.31
CA GLN A 30 -10.77 41.52 -10.94
C GLN A 30 -10.41 40.06 -11.27
N ILE A 31 -9.21 39.81 -11.79
CA ILE A 31 -8.70 38.45 -12.06
C ILE A 31 -8.54 37.66 -10.74
N LYS A 32 -8.02 38.30 -9.68
CA LYS A 32 -7.92 37.68 -8.35
C LYS A 32 -9.30 37.28 -7.80
N LEU A 33 -10.31 38.13 -7.96
CA LEU A 33 -11.68 37.83 -7.54
C LEU A 33 -12.29 36.68 -8.35
N GLN A 34 -12.05 36.61 -9.66
CA GLN A 34 -12.50 35.51 -10.52
C GLN A 34 -11.87 34.18 -10.09
N LYS A 35 -10.55 34.16 -9.84
CA LYS A 35 -9.86 32.98 -9.30
C LYS A 35 -10.46 32.51 -7.98
N GLN A 36 -10.71 33.43 -7.05
CA GLN A 36 -11.31 33.09 -5.75
C GLN A 36 -12.70 32.45 -5.91
N LYS A 37 -13.53 32.95 -6.82
CA LYS A 37 -14.87 32.38 -7.10
C LYS A 37 -14.77 30.98 -7.70
N ILE A 38 -13.87 30.78 -8.67
CA ILE A 38 -13.64 29.46 -9.27
C ILE A 38 -13.13 28.47 -8.21
N GLN A 39 -12.15 28.89 -7.40
CA GLN A 39 -11.62 28.06 -6.32
C GLN A 39 -12.71 27.68 -5.30
N THR A 40 -13.55 28.64 -4.90
CA THR A 40 -14.69 28.38 -3.99
C THR A 40 -15.64 27.33 -4.57
N TYR A 41 -15.89 27.37 -5.88
CA TYR A 41 -16.74 26.39 -6.54
C TYR A 41 -16.07 25.01 -6.60
N ILE A 42 -14.78 24.94 -6.90
CA ILE A 42 -13.99 23.69 -6.83
C ILE A 42 -14.09 23.09 -5.42
N ASP A 43 -13.88 23.89 -4.39
CA ASP A 43 -13.93 23.45 -2.99
C ASP A 43 -15.33 22.92 -2.62
N LYS A 44 -16.39 23.47 -3.21
CA LYS A 44 -17.78 23.00 -3.03
C LYS A 44 -18.05 21.64 -3.67
N ILE A 45 -17.51 21.36 -4.85
CA ILE A 45 -17.77 20.10 -5.59
C ILE A 45 -16.81 18.97 -5.22
N THR A 46 -15.61 19.30 -4.73
CA THR A 46 -14.55 18.34 -4.37
C THR A 46 -15.03 17.24 -3.41
N PRO A 47 -15.81 17.52 -2.34
CA PRO A 47 -16.31 16.48 -1.43
C PRO A 47 -17.21 15.44 -2.11
N SER A 48 -18.07 15.87 -3.05
CA SER A 48 -18.96 14.97 -3.80
C SER A 48 -18.18 14.08 -4.77
N ILE A 49 -17.13 14.62 -5.39
CA ILE A 49 -16.21 13.85 -6.26
C ILE A 49 -15.45 12.82 -5.41
N LEU A 50 -14.91 13.21 -4.26
CA LEU A 50 -14.26 12.28 -3.31
C LEU A 50 -15.21 11.17 -2.87
N SER A 51 -16.47 11.50 -2.55
CA SER A 51 -17.49 10.53 -2.17
C SER A 51 -17.81 9.54 -3.30
N GLY A 52 -18.07 10.04 -4.52
CA GLY A 52 -18.36 9.20 -5.68
C GLY A 52 -17.18 8.29 -6.06
N PHE A 53 -15.95 8.81 -5.93
CA PHE A 53 -14.74 8.02 -6.10
C PHE A 53 -14.64 6.90 -5.06
N ASN A 54 -14.89 7.19 -3.78
CA ASN A 54 -14.87 6.19 -2.70
C ASN A 54 -15.91 5.08 -2.92
N GLN A 55 -17.11 5.42 -3.39
CA GLN A 55 -18.15 4.44 -3.71
C GLN A 55 -17.72 3.52 -4.86
N LYS A 56 -17.28 4.10 -5.98
CA LYS A 56 -16.81 3.34 -7.15
C LYS A 56 -15.60 2.46 -6.80
N PHE A 57 -14.71 2.98 -5.95
CA PHE A 57 -13.58 2.24 -5.41
C PHE A 57 -14.03 1.04 -4.58
N LYS A 58 -15.00 1.24 -3.67
CA LYS A 58 -15.58 0.17 -2.84
C LYS A 58 -16.21 -0.94 -3.70
N GLU A 59 -16.98 -0.58 -4.72
CA GLU A 59 -17.61 -1.53 -5.66
C GLU A 59 -16.56 -2.40 -6.40
N ILE A 60 -15.43 -1.82 -6.79
CA ILE A 60 -14.32 -2.56 -7.43
C ILE A 60 -13.69 -3.52 -6.43
N THR A 61 -13.42 -3.08 -5.20
CA THR A 61 -12.79 -3.92 -4.18
C THR A 61 -13.68 -5.08 -3.72
N GLU A 62 -14.99 -4.86 -3.57
CA GLU A 62 -15.93 -5.93 -3.18
C GLU A 62 -16.03 -7.03 -4.23
N LYS A 63 -15.97 -6.68 -5.52
CA LYS A 63 -15.93 -7.67 -6.61
C LYS A 63 -14.65 -8.52 -6.59
N LEU A 64 -13.51 -7.92 -6.27
CA LEU A 64 -12.22 -8.61 -6.20
C LEU A 64 -12.13 -9.62 -5.04
N SER A 65 -12.82 -9.35 -3.93
CA SER A 65 -12.86 -10.26 -2.76
C SER A 65 -13.60 -11.57 -3.04
N ASN A 66 -14.46 -11.63 -4.06
CA ASN A 66 -15.28 -12.81 -4.36
C ASN A 66 -14.63 -13.79 -5.34
N GLU A 67 -13.50 -13.44 -5.95
CA GLU A 67 -12.73 -14.33 -6.84
C GLU A 67 -11.53 -14.90 -6.09
N PHE A 68 -11.71 -15.93 -5.27
CA PHE A 68 -10.58 -16.74 -4.81
C PHE A 68 -10.32 -17.85 -5.82
N GLU A 69 -9.26 -17.70 -6.63
CA GLU A 69 -8.75 -18.80 -7.45
C GLU A 69 -8.19 -19.90 -6.54
N LYS A 70 -8.41 -21.16 -6.93
CA LYS A 70 -7.85 -22.35 -6.23
C LYS A 70 -6.33 -22.19 -6.11
N GLU A 71 -5.83 -22.15 -4.88
CA GLU A 71 -4.40 -21.97 -4.60
C GLU A 71 -3.55 -23.16 -5.10
N PRO A 72 -2.30 -22.90 -5.50
CA PRO A 72 -1.29 -23.94 -5.70
C PRO A 72 -0.94 -24.64 -4.37
N PRO A 73 -0.36 -25.85 -4.41
CA PRO A 73 -0.10 -26.65 -3.23
C PRO A 73 0.73 -25.92 -2.16
N LYS A 74 0.41 -26.21 -0.89
CA LYS A 74 1.02 -25.67 0.32
C LYS A 74 2.54 -25.55 0.17
N PRO A 75 3.15 -24.35 0.20
CA PRO A 75 4.60 -24.23 0.15
C PRO A 75 5.17 -24.89 1.40
N THR A 76 6.02 -25.89 1.22
CA THR A 76 6.83 -26.46 2.30
C THR A 76 7.72 -25.35 2.86
N PRO A 77 7.80 -25.13 4.18
CA PRO A 77 8.69 -24.14 4.75
C PRO A 77 10.12 -24.43 4.30
N LEU A 78 10.73 -23.53 3.52
CA LEU A 78 12.09 -23.73 3.00
C LEU A 78 13.17 -23.56 4.09
N LYS A 79 12.81 -23.05 5.28
CA LYS A 79 13.74 -22.78 6.39
C LYS A 79 13.03 -22.94 7.73
N GLU A 80 13.75 -23.44 8.74
CA GLU A 80 13.29 -23.46 10.13
C GLU A 80 13.01 -22.04 10.66
N PRO A 81 12.09 -21.86 11.65
CA PRO A 81 11.81 -20.57 12.25
C PRO A 81 13.08 -19.90 12.81
N GLN A 82 13.53 -18.83 12.16
CA GLN A 82 14.73 -18.11 12.57
C GLN A 82 14.44 -17.24 13.79
N THR A 83 15.15 -17.48 14.90
CA THR A 83 15.05 -16.70 16.14
C THR A 83 16.02 -15.52 16.19
N THR A 84 17.08 -15.55 15.38
CA THR A 84 18.07 -14.48 15.27
C THR A 84 17.69 -13.53 14.12
N PRO A 85 17.51 -12.23 14.38
CA PRO A 85 17.16 -11.27 13.35
C PRO A 85 18.34 -10.96 12.42
N THR A 86 18.10 -10.97 11.12
CA THR A 86 19.04 -10.50 10.10
C THR A 86 18.87 -8.99 9.89
N PRO A 87 19.93 -8.17 9.98
CA PRO A 87 19.81 -6.74 9.70
C PRO A 87 19.42 -6.46 8.24
N CYS A 88 18.53 -5.49 8.02
CA CYS A 88 18.02 -5.11 6.68
C CYS A 88 19.13 -4.76 5.67
N LYS A 89 20.20 -4.13 6.15
CA LYS A 89 21.37 -3.77 5.35
C LYS A 89 22.14 -4.99 4.79
N ASP A 90 22.03 -6.15 5.44
CA ASP A 90 22.78 -7.36 5.13
C ASP A 90 21.96 -8.32 4.23
N LEU A 91 20.74 -7.93 3.84
CA LEU A 91 19.90 -8.72 2.95
C LEU A 91 20.51 -8.81 1.54
N VAL A 92 20.57 -10.04 1.01
CA VAL A 92 20.96 -10.29 -0.37
C VAL A 92 19.78 -9.91 -1.27
N VAL A 93 19.97 -8.89 -2.11
CA VAL A 93 18.96 -8.51 -3.11
C VAL A 93 19.21 -9.29 -4.40
N SER A 94 18.25 -10.11 -4.79
CA SER A 94 18.32 -11.03 -5.93
C SER A 94 18.68 -10.35 -7.25
N THR A 95 18.16 -9.14 -7.52
CA THR A 95 18.50 -8.35 -8.72
C THR A 95 18.50 -6.83 -8.46
N PRO A 96 19.22 -6.03 -9.28
CA PRO A 96 19.17 -4.56 -9.20
C PRO A 96 17.75 -3.99 -9.41
N LYS A 97 16.92 -4.67 -10.21
CA LYS A 97 15.53 -4.26 -10.49
C LYS A 97 14.64 -4.38 -9.24
N ASP A 98 14.93 -5.34 -8.37
CA ASP A 98 14.23 -5.52 -7.08
C ASP A 98 14.51 -4.40 -6.08
N LYS A 99 15.54 -3.57 -6.30
CA LYS A 99 15.75 -2.35 -5.49
C LYS A 99 14.79 -1.22 -5.87
N THR A 100 14.26 -1.24 -7.10
CA THR A 100 13.44 -0.14 -7.64
C THR A 100 11.97 -0.51 -7.76
N TYR A 101 11.68 -1.78 -8.06
CA TYR A 101 10.33 -2.29 -8.21
C TYR A 101 9.92 -3.10 -6.99
N ILE A 102 8.62 -3.06 -6.69
CA ILE A 102 7.96 -4.00 -5.81
C ILE A 102 7.19 -4.98 -6.69
N THR A 103 7.33 -6.27 -6.40
CA THR A 103 6.61 -7.34 -7.09
C THR A 103 5.98 -8.25 -6.05
N TYR A 104 4.70 -8.58 -6.20
CA TYR A 104 3.96 -9.46 -5.30
C TYR A 104 2.86 -10.21 -6.05
N HIS A 105 2.37 -11.32 -5.48
CA HIS A 105 1.27 -12.09 -6.05
C HIS A 105 -0.05 -11.30 -6.00
N ASN A 106 -0.89 -11.38 -7.04
CA ASN A 106 -2.13 -10.59 -7.14
C ASN A 106 -3.09 -10.79 -5.94
N ASN A 107 -3.03 -11.94 -5.26
CA ASN A 107 -3.78 -12.18 -4.02
C ASN A 107 -3.47 -11.14 -2.92
N ALA A 108 -2.30 -10.51 -2.89
CA ALA A 108 -1.99 -9.42 -1.96
C ALA A 108 -2.84 -8.14 -2.22
N ASN A 109 -3.55 -8.06 -3.35
CA ASN A 109 -4.57 -7.04 -3.61
C ASN A 109 -5.96 -7.42 -3.07
N LYS A 110 -6.23 -8.72 -2.89
CA LYS A 110 -7.49 -9.27 -2.38
C LYS A 110 -7.50 -9.33 -0.85
N VAL A 111 -6.32 -9.54 -0.26
CA VAL A 111 -6.13 -9.53 1.18
C VAL A 111 -6.42 -8.14 1.76
N ASN A 112 -7.21 -8.08 2.83
CA ASN A 112 -7.41 -6.86 3.59
C ASN A 112 -6.08 -6.50 4.28
N LEU A 113 -5.45 -5.40 3.87
CA LEU A 113 -4.22 -4.89 4.48
C LEU A 113 -4.50 -3.83 5.58
N GLY A 114 -5.75 -3.76 6.05
CA GLY A 114 -6.19 -2.79 7.04
C GLY A 114 -6.40 -1.38 6.49
N LYS A 115 -6.68 -0.44 7.39
CA LYS A 115 -6.97 0.97 7.04
C LYS A 115 -5.70 1.82 6.98
N LEU A 116 -4.83 1.51 6.02
CA LEU A 116 -3.55 2.20 5.87
C LEU A 116 -3.69 3.67 5.42
N SER A 117 -2.97 4.56 6.10
CA SER A 117 -2.68 5.91 5.61
C SER A 117 -1.66 5.88 4.47
N GLU A 118 -1.43 7.02 3.82
CA GLU A 118 -0.43 7.11 2.74
C GLU A 118 0.97 6.72 3.18
N ARG A 119 1.37 7.12 4.39
CA ARG A 119 2.70 6.84 4.94
C ARG A 119 2.82 5.37 5.34
N GLU A 120 1.78 4.81 5.95
CA GLU A 120 1.75 3.39 6.32
C GLU A 120 1.76 2.49 5.08
N ALA A 121 1.01 2.85 4.03
CA ALA A 121 1.05 2.14 2.76
C ALA A 121 2.45 2.22 2.12
N ASN A 122 3.06 3.40 2.06
CA ASN A 122 4.44 3.55 1.56
C ASN A 122 5.42 2.66 2.31
N LEU A 123 5.31 2.62 3.64
CA LEU A 123 6.17 1.82 4.48
C LEU A 123 5.94 0.32 4.27
N LEU A 124 4.68 -0.12 4.22
CA LEU A 124 4.33 -1.52 4.02
C LEU A 124 4.87 -2.06 2.70
N PHE A 125 4.67 -1.33 1.59
CA PHE A 125 5.16 -1.78 0.29
C PHE A 125 6.68 -1.72 0.17
N ALA A 126 7.33 -0.79 0.88
CA ALA A 126 8.78 -0.81 1.01
C ALA A 126 9.26 -2.04 1.82
N ILE A 127 8.57 -2.41 2.90
CA ILE A 127 8.86 -3.63 3.67
C ILE A 127 8.65 -4.87 2.82
N PHE A 128 7.56 -4.95 2.04
CA PHE A 128 7.34 -6.06 1.11
C PHE A 128 8.46 -6.22 0.10
N GLN A 129 9.03 -5.10 -0.38
CA GLN A 129 10.17 -5.13 -1.28
C GLN A 129 11.39 -5.77 -0.61
N ARG A 130 11.58 -5.55 0.70
CA ARG A 130 12.67 -6.13 1.49
C ARG A 130 12.42 -7.57 1.91
N LEU A 131 11.17 -7.97 2.06
CA LEU A 131 10.77 -9.34 2.37
C LEU A 131 10.80 -10.25 1.14
N LYS A 132 10.74 -9.69 -0.08
CA LYS A 132 10.81 -10.44 -1.33
C LYS A 132 12.10 -11.24 -1.44
N ASP A 133 11.94 -12.48 -1.89
CA ASP A 133 12.93 -13.55 -1.99
C ASP A 133 13.69 -13.87 -0.68
N GLN A 134 13.21 -13.41 0.49
CA GLN A 134 13.82 -13.69 1.79
C GLN A 134 13.19 -14.89 2.53
N GLY A 135 12.12 -15.46 1.99
CA GLY A 135 11.37 -16.52 2.66
C GLY A 135 10.81 -16.06 4.01
N ASN A 136 10.98 -16.88 5.03
CA ASN A 136 10.53 -16.61 6.41
C ASN A 136 11.63 -16.01 7.30
N THR A 137 12.66 -15.38 6.71
CA THR A 137 13.71 -14.72 7.49
C THR A 137 13.14 -13.62 8.39
N LEU A 138 13.56 -13.62 9.66
CA LEU A 138 13.29 -12.53 10.59
C LEU A 138 14.21 -11.36 10.26
N ILE A 139 13.64 -10.23 9.83
CA ILE A 139 14.39 -9.06 9.39
C ILE A 139 14.28 -7.96 10.43
N ARG A 140 15.42 -7.36 10.79
CA ARG A 140 15.49 -6.18 11.65
C ARG A 140 15.82 -4.92 10.85
N PHE A 141 14.97 -3.92 11.01
CA PHE A 141 15.08 -2.60 10.42
C PHE A 141 15.49 -1.59 11.49
N GLU A 142 16.60 -0.90 11.25
CA GLU A 142 17.00 0.24 12.04
C GLU A 142 16.24 1.50 11.59
N PRO A 143 16.12 2.55 12.42
CA PRO A 143 15.38 3.76 12.08
C PRO A 143 15.83 4.39 10.75
N GLN A 144 17.13 4.35 10.48
CA GLN A 144 17.70 4.88 9.24
C GLN A 144 17.26 4.08 8.00
N ASP A 145 17.07 2.77 8.13
CA ASP A 145 16.56 1.94 7.04
C ASP A 145 15.14 2.37 6.67
N LEU A 146 14.28 2.52 7.69
CA LEU A 146 12.88 2.91 7.51
C LEU A 146 12.73 4.33 6.95
N LYS A 147 13.58 5.28 7.38
CA LYS A 147 13.61 6.64 6.81
C LYS A 147 13.94 6.62 5.32
N ARG A 148 14.98 5.87 4.92
CA ARG A 148 15.35 5.71 3.50
C ARG A 148 14.23 5.04 2.71
N MET A 149 13.59 4.03 3.31
CA MET A 149 12.47 3.31 2.69
C MET A 149 11.24 4.20 2.47
N LEU A 150 10.94 5.11 3.40
CA LEU A 150 9.85 6.08 3.24
C LEU A 150 10.13 7.16 2.20
N ASN A 151 11.41 7.40 1.89
CA ASN A 151 11.88 8.39 0.93
C ASN A 151 11.34 9.82 1.21
N ILE A 152 11.30 10.18 2.49
CA ILE A 152 10.91 11.52 2.98
C ILE A 152 11.79 11.89 4.16
N ASP A 153 11.98 13.19 4.39
CA ASP A 153 12.52 13.68 5.66
C ASP A 153 11.45 13.56 6.77
N ILE A 154 11.83 12.93 7.88
CA ILE A 154 10.92 12.63 8.99
C ILE A 154 11.70 12.56 10.31
N SER A 155 11.13 13.17 11.35
CA SER A 155 11.67 13.10 12.72
C SER A 155 11.56 11.69 13.29
N ASN A 156 12.36 11.39 14.31
CA ASN A 156 12.33 10.06 14.97
C ASN A 156 10.98 9.78 15.64
N GLU A 157 10.41 10.78 16.32
CA GLU A 157 9.08 10.69 16.92
C GLU A 157 8.01 10.34 15.88
N ARG A 158 7.97 11.07 14.76
CA ARG A 158 7.01 10.81 13.68
C ARG A 158 7.23 9.46 13.01
N LEU A 159 8.48 8.99 12.93
CA LEU A 159 8.77 7.64 12.44
C LEU A 159 8.18 6.57 13.37
N SER A 160 8.35 6.72 14.69
CA SER A 160 7.73 5.82 15.68
C SER A 160 6.22 5.76 15.50
N GLU A 161 5.55 6.91 15.34
CA GLU A 161 4.11 6.97 15.12
C GLU A 161 3.67 6.19 13.86
N VAL A 162 4.41 6.36 12.75
CA VAL A 162 4.09 5.66 11.49
C VAL A 162 4.23 4.15 11.64
N VAL A 163 5.29 3.68 12.32
CA VAL A 163 5.52 2.25 12.55
C VAL A 163 4.43 1.64 13.45
N ILE A 164 4.06 2.34 14.53
CA ILE A 164 2.99 1.89 15.44
C ILE A 164 1.65 1.83 14.71
N LYS A 165 1.29 2.88 13.96
CA LYS A 165 0.03 2.91 13.19
C LYS A 165 -0.03 1.86 12.08
N LEU A 166 1.11 1.58 11.44
CA LEU A 166 1.21 0.48 10.47
C LEU A 166 0.89 -0.85 11.16
N TRP A 167 1.49 -1.11 12.32
CA TRP A 167 1.21 -2.33 13.07
C TRP A 167 -0.25 -2.41 13.53
N ASP A 168 -0.81 -1.32 14.05
CA ASP A 168 -2.22 -1.28 14.47
C ASP A 168 -3.19 -1.54 13.30
N SER A 169 -2.85 -1.06 12.11
CA SER A 169 -3.64 -1.31 10.90
C SER A 169 -3.53 -2.77 10.43
N ILE A 170 -2.34 -3.36 10.47
CA ILE A 170 -2.11 -4.72 9.98
C ILE A 170 -2.63 -5.76 10.98
N LYS A 171 -2.43 -5.58 12.29
CA LYS A 171 -2.89 -6.55 13.30
C LYS A 171 -4.41 -6.68 13.36
N THR A 172 -5.14 -5.65 12.90
CA THR A 172 -6.60 -5.62 12.85
C THR A 172 -7.17 -6.01 11.49
N ALA A 173 -6.32 -6.35 10.53
CA ALA A 173 -6.76 -6.70 9.20
C ALA A 173 -7.23 -8.16 9.15
N ASP A 174 -8.35 -8.38 8.47
CA ASP A 174 -8.98 -9.68 8.36
C ASP A 174 -8.29 -10.53 7.28
N PHE A 175 -7.44 -11.44 7.74
CA PHE A 175 -6.65 -12.35 6.92
C PHE A 175 -7.28 -13.76 6.92
N TRP A 176 -8.56 -13.85 6.55
CA TRP A 176 -9.25 -15.12 6.42
C TRP A 176 -8.80 -15.85 5.15
N LYS A 177 -8.27 -17.05 5.33
CA LYS A 177 -8.09 -18.05 4.30
C LYS A 177 -9.34 -18.92 4.25
N ILE A 178 -10.03 -18.91 3.13
CA ILE A 178 -11.15 -19.80 2.86
C ILE A 178 -10.68 -20.81 1.82
N SER A 179 -10.78 -22.10 2.16
CA SER A 179 -10.51 -23.18 1.22
C SER A 179 -11.65 -24.18 1.23
N GLU A 180 -11.95 -24.74 0.07
CA GLU A 180 -13.03 -25.70 -0.10
C GLU A 180 -12.44 -27.06 -0.50
N THR A 181 -12.88 -28.10 0.19
CA THR A 181 -12.62 -29.50 -0.12
C THR A 181 -13.91 -30.14 -0.57
N GLU A 182 -13.85 -31.38 -1.07
CA GLU A 182 -15.05 -32.13 -1.50
C GLU A 182 -16.11 -32.27 -0.39
N THR A 183 -15.72 -32.16 0.88
CA THR A 183 -16.58 -32.45 2.04
C THR A 183 -16.71 -31.30 3.03
N SER A 184 -15.95 -30.21 2.89
CA SER A 184 -15.89 -29.14 3.90
C SER A 184 -15.37 -27.81 3.34
N ILE A 185 -15.93 -26.72 3.87
CA ILE A 185 -15.38 -25.36 3.77
C ILE A 185 -14.55 -25.11 5.03
N ILE A 186 -13.26 -24.87 4.84
CA ILE A 186 -12.29 -24.59 5.90
C ILE A 186 -12.04 -23.09 5.91
N GLN A 187 -12.18 -22.47 7.07
CA GLN A 187 -11.89 -21.05 7.30
C GLN A 187 -10.82 -20.91 8.38
N GLU A 188 -9.67 -20.35 8.01
CA GLU A 188 -8.54 -20.13 8.92
C GLU A 188 -8.17 -18.65 8.93
N ASN A 189 -7.85 -18.09 10.10
CA ASN A 189 -7.38 -16.71 10.20
C ASN A 189 -5.92 -16.70 10.65
N TYR A 190 -5.07 -16.05 9.87
CA TYR A 190 -3.64 -15.95 10.16
C TYR A 190 -3.17 -14.52 10.05
N MET A 191 -2.36 -14.03 10.99
CA MET A 191 -1.73 -12.71 10.81
C MET A 191 -0.72 -12.74 9.66
N LEU A 192 -0.68 -11.66 8.86
CA LEU A 192 0.30 -11.50 7.77
C LEU A 192 1.75 -11.65 8.25
N PHE A 193 2.07 -11.03 9.39
CA PHE A 193 3.36 -11.15 10.02
C PHE A 193 3.26 -12.11 11.20
N SER A 194 4.06 -13.18 11.20
CA SER A 194 4.17 -14.10 12.34
C SER A 194 4.88 -13.45 13.52
N ARG A 195 5.73 -12.46 13.24
CA ARG A 195 6.39 -11.63 14.26
C ARG A 195 6.43 -10.17 13.81
N CYS A 196 6.01 -9.29 14.71
CA CYS A 196 6.22 -7.85 14.62
C CYS A 196 6.65 -7.36 16.01
N LYS A 197 7.91 -6.97 16.15
CA LYS A 197 8.45 -6.41 17.41
C LYS A 197 8.93 -5.00 17.17
N ILE A 198 8.34 -4.06 17.90
CA ILE A 198 8.71 -2.64 17.89
C ILE A 198 9.42 -2.38 19.21
N GLU A 199 10.72 -2.08 19.16
CA GLU A 199 11.46 -1.66 20.36
C GLU A 199 11.63 -0.14 20.33
N LEU A 200 11.26 0.51 21.43
CA LEU A 200 11.34 1.96 21.60
C LEU A 200 12.33 2.30 22.72
N ASN A 201 13.09 3.39 22.55
CA ASN A 201 13.96 3.93 23.60
C ASN A 201 13.13 4.58 24.71
N LYS A 202 13.63 4.52 25.95
CA LYS A 202 13.10 5.30 27.08
C LYS A 202 14.11 6.39 27.46
N PRO A 203 13.68 7.62 27.80
CA PRO A 203 12.28 8.08 27.88
C PRO A 203 11.70 8.59 26.55
N SER A 204 12.53 8.77 25.51
CA SER A 204 12.12 9.52 24.30
C SER A 204 11.02 8.86 23.47
N LYS A 205 10.77 7.55 23.64
CA LYS A 205 9.86 6.75 22.79
C LYS A 205 10.24 6.77 21.31
N ASP A 206 11.48 7.13 21.00
CA ASP A 206 12.02 6.99 19.65
C ASP A 206 12.17 5.53 19.30
N LEU A 207 11.93 5.20 18.04
CA LEU A 207 12.14 3.86 17.53
C LEU A 207 13.61 3.48 17.70
N LYS A 208 13.83 2.36 18.39
CA LYS A 208 15.14 1.72 18.47
C LYS A 208 15.32 0.80 17.28
N TYR A 209 14.36 -0.09 17.02
CA TYR A 209 14.32 -0.92 15.81
C TYR A 209 12.94 -1.57 15.63
N LEU A 210 12.71 -2.09 14.42
CA LEU A 210 11.54 -2.88 14.03
C LEU A 210 12.00 -4.26 13.55
N GLU A 211 11.46 -5.33 14.12
CA GLU A 211 11.65 -6.70 13.66
C GLU A 211 10.37 -7.21 13.00
N ILE A 212 10.46 -7.72 11.77
CA ILE A 212 9.33 -8.29 11.02
C ILE A 212 9.70 -9.68 10.48
N GLN A 213 8.76 -10.61 10.59
CA GLN A 213 8.80 -11.92 9.94
C GLN A 213 7.48 -12.18 9.23
N LEU A 214 7.54 -12.56 7.95
CA LEU A 214 6.37 -12.93 7.18
C LEU A 214 5.88 -14.32 7.61
N ASN A 215 4.56 -14.45 7.80
CA ASN A 215 3.95 -15.71 8.16
C ASN A 215 4.10 -16.73 7.02
N ASP A 216 4.37 -18.00 7.36
CA ASP A 216 4.55 -19.09 6.40
C ASP A 216 3.35 -19.25 5.44
N ASN A 217 2.13 -19.01 5.94
CA ASN A 217 0.91 -19.05 5.13
C ASN A 217 0.85 -17.98 4.03
N TYR A 218 1.63 -16.91 4.16
CA TYR A 218 1.67 -15.78 3.22
C TYR A 218 2.98 -15.65 2.45
N GLN A 219 3.88 -16.64 2.57
CA GLN A 219 5.16 -16.66 1.85
C GLN A 219 4.99 -16.55 0.33
N TYR A 220 3.96 -17.20 -0.21
CA TYR A 220 3.66 -17.17 -1.64
C TYR A 220 3.35 -15.76 -2.16
N LEU A 221 2.94 -14.82 -1.28
CA LEU A 221 2.65 -13.45 -1.69
C LEU A 221 3.90 -12.71 -2.16
N LEU A 222 5.10 -13.07 -1.67
CA LEU A 222 6.33 -12.33 -1.89
C LEU A 222 7.52 -13.17 -2.37
N ASN A 223 7.61 -14.45 -2.02
CA ASN A 223 8.83 -15.26 -2.18
C ASN A 223 8.76 -16.35 -3.26
N ASN A 224 7.55 -16.74 -3.68
CA ASN A 224 7.32 -17.82 -4.65
C ASN A 224 6.47 -17.33 -5.82
N LEU A 225 6.85 -16.20 -6.43
CA LEU A 225 6.10 -15.51 -7.48
C LEU A 225 6.18 -16.20 -8.86
N GLY A 226 6.19 -17.54 -8.93
CA GLY A 226 6.32 -18.35 -10.15
C GLY A 226 5.16 -18.17 -11.15
N MET A 227 4.72 -19.23 -11.86
CA MET A 227 3.71 -19.21 -12.94
C MET A 227 2.30 -18.63 -12.60
N GLY A 228 2.12 -17.91 -11.50
CA GLY A 228 0.90 -17.19 -11.14
C GLY A 228 0.87 -15.74 -11.63
N GLN A 229 -0.25 -15.06 -11.42
CA GLN A 229 -0.38 -13.65 -11.74
C GLN A 229 0.26 -12.76 -10.67
N TYR A 230 1.13 -11.85 -11.10
CA TYR A 230 1.84 -10.93 -10.22
C TYR A 230 1.62 -9.47 -10.62
N THR A 231 1.63 -8.60 -9.62
CA THR A 231 1.64 -7.15 -9.80
C THR A 231 3.08 -6.66 -9.61
N SER A 232 3.59 -5.87 -10.56
CA SER A 232 4.89 -5.20 -10.42
C SER A 232 4.78 -3.71 -10.73
N PHE A 233 5.38 -2.87 -9.89
CA PHE A 233 5.44 -1.43 -10.14
C PHE A 233 6.64 -0.76 -9.47
N ASN A 234 7.00 0.42 -9.98
CA ASN A 234 8.08 1.23 -9.43
C ASN A 234 7.65 1.79 -8.05
N LEU A 235 8.45 1.52 -7.01
CA LEU A 235 8.12 1.91 -5.63
C LEU A 235 8.14 3.44 -5.46
N LEU A 236 9.09 4.13 -6.09
CA LEU A 236 9.18 5.60 -6.03
C LEU A 236 7.96 6.27 -6.70
N GLU A 237 7.49 5.71 -7.83
CA GLU A 237 6.25 6.17 -8.49
C GLU A 237 5.05 6.01 -7.54
N PHE A 238 4.92 4.84 -6.92
CA PHE A 238 3.86 4.59 -5.94
C PHE A 238 3.92 5.55 -4.75
N GLN A 239 5.12 5.82 -4.24
CA GLN A 239 5.32 6.71 -3.10
C GLN A 239 4.89 8.16 -3.40
N ARG A 240 5.06 8.61 -4.65
CA ARG A 240 4.64 9.94 -5.13
C ARG A 240 3.13 10.09 -5.28
N VAL A 241 2.37 9.01 -5.42
CA VAL A 241 0.90 9.06 -5.47
C VAL A 241 0.37 9.61 -4.16
N ARG A 242 -0.40 10.69 -4.21
CA ARG A 242 -1.05 11.30 -3.04
C ARG A 242 -2.48 10.81 -2.91
N GLY A 243 -2.95 10.63 -1.68
CA GLY A 243 -4.26 10.07 -1.34
C GLY A 243 -4.23 8.56 -1.09
N LYS A 244 -4.73 8.12 0.07
CA LYS A 244 -4.81 6.68 0.41
C LYS A 244 -5.59 5.87 -0.64
N TYR A 245 -6.72 6.40 -1.13
CA TYR A 245 -7.54 5.71 -2.11
C TYR A 245 -6.89 5.69 -3.50
N ALA A 246 -6.17 6.75 -3.86
CA ALA A 246 -5.41 6.80 -5.11
C ALA A 246 -4.28 5.77 -5.12
N LYS A 247 -3.60 5.57 -3.98
CA LYS A 247 -2.60 4.50 -3.82
C LYS A 247 -3.22 3.12 -3.98
N THR A 248 -4.38 2.86 -3.38
CA THR A 248 -5.04 1.57 -3.55
C THR A 248 -5.46 1.34 -5.00
N LEU A 249 -6.08 2.34 -5.65
CA LEU A 249 -6.41 2.27 -7.06
C LEU A 249 -5.18 2.05 -7.94
N TYR A 250 -4.08 2.74 -7.66
CA TYR A 250 -2.83 2.57 -8.38
C TYR A 250 -2.36 1.10 -8.35
N ARG A 251 -2.40 0.43 -7.19
CA ARG A 251 -2.07 -1.01 -7.10
C ARG A 251 -3.00 -1.86 -7.97
N LEU A 252 -4.31 -1.63 -7.85
CA LEU A 252 -5.33 -2.37 -8.60
C LEU A 252 -5.19 -2.16 -10.12
N LEU A 253 -4.75 -1.00 -10.57
CA LEU A 253 -4.49 -0.77 -12.00
C LEU A 253 -3.21 -1.45 -12.47
N LYS A 254 -2.16 -1.48 -11.62
CA LYS A 254 -0.87 -2.11 -11.98
C LYS A 254 -0.99 -3.63 -12.13
N GLN A 255 -1.99 -4.27 -11.53
CA GLN A 255 -2.23 -5.72 -11.69
C GLN A 255 -2.66 -6.12 -13.11
N TYR A 256 -3.24 -5.20 -13.89
CA TYR A 256 -3.71 -5.44 -15.26
C TYR A 256 -2.74 -4.93 -16.34
N LYS A 257 -1.56 -4.45 -15.96
CA LYS A 257 -0.58 -3.91 -16.93
C LYS A 257 0.13 -4.98 -17.76
N SER A 258 0.06 -6.26 -17.39
CA SER A 258 0.66 -7.38 -18.13
C SER A 258 -0.32 -8.09 -19.08
N THR A 259 -1.61 -7.71 -19.09
CA THR A 259 -2.64 -8.27 -19.97
C THR A 259 -2.90 -7.44 -21.23
N GLY A 260 -1.95 -6.56 -21.60
CA GLY A 260 -2.04 -5.69 -22.78
C GLY A 260 -0.90 -5.93 -23.75
#